data_AF-A0A0A9YD34-F1
#
_entry.id   AF-A0A0A9YD34-F1
#
_cell.length_a   1.000
_cell.length_b   1.000
_cell.length_c   1.000
_cell.angle_alpha   90.00
_cell.angle_beta   90.00
_cell.angle_gamma   90.00
#
_symmetry.space_group_name_H-M   'P 1'
#
loop_
_entity.id
_entity.type
_entity.pdbx_description
1 polymer ?
#
loop_
_entity_poly.entity_id
_entity_poly.type
_entity_poly.pdbx_seq_one_letter_code
_entity_poly.pdbx_strand_id
1 'polypeptide(L)'
;EEFTDASLTGWGAFRNGEKINGWWTPLERECHINWLELKAIYLGLKYFANSLSNCNILLRTDNTTALSYVNQMGSVQHVNLNSLARDIWQWCERKNIWLFASYIRSRDNVEADQASRNLPSETEWSLDNSAFNLILQNFGVPEIDLFASKDNKKCPQYFSWLRDPDAEAIDAFTVHWGKLNFYAFPPFSMLLRILRKIIHDKSSDGILVAPHWSSQPWYPLFKALIAGTPLYLGPDPNLMHFPYSKRSHPLSHTFIPHVKVGRQGSNQARPSE
;
A
#
# COMPACT_ATOMS: atom_id res chain seq x y z
N GLU A 1 -22.80 1.17 -11.21
CA GLU A 1 -22.85 -0.21 -10.69
C GLU A 1 -21.48 -0.54 -10.14
N GLU A 2 -21.41 -1.12 -8.96
CA GLU A 2 -20.18 -1.47 -8.24
C GLU A 2 -20.27 -2.91 -7.79
N PHE A 3 -19.16 -3.64 -7.85
CA PHE A 3 -19.08 -5.05 -7.46
C PHE A 3 -18.06 -5.16 -6.34
N THR A 4 -18.35 -5.94 -5.30
CA THR A 4 -17.45 -6.13 -4.16
C THR A 4 -17.40 -7.57 -3.74
N ASP A 5 -16.28 -7.96 -3.16
CA ASP A 5 -16.05 -9.28 -2.60
C ASP A 5 -15.02 -9.22 -1.46
N ALA A 6 -15.13 -10.14 -0.51
CA ALA A 6 -14.15 -10.32 0.53
C ALA A 6 -13.64 -11.77 0.59
N SER A 7 -12.34 -11.91 0.82
CA SER A 7 -11.71 -13.16 1.22
C SER A 7 -11.26 -13.07 2.69
N LEU A 8 -10.73 -14.17 3.23
CA LEU A 8 -10.09 -14.16 4.56
C LEU A 8 -8.74 -13.41 4.58
N THR A 9 -8.21 -13.02 3.41
CA THR A 9 -6.93 -12.34 3.27
C THR A 9 -7.05 -10.87 2.91
N GLY A 10 -8.09 -10.48 2.17
CA GLY A 10 -8.34 -9.08 1.84
C GLY A 10 -9.68 -8.87 1.14
N TRP A 11 -9.83 -7.69 0.55
CA TRP A 11 -11.04 -7.25 -0.14
C TRP A 11 -10.75 -6.82 -1.55
N GLY A 12 -11.79 -6.88 -2.39
CA GLY A 12 -11.76 -6.43 -3.77
C GLY A 12 -13.02 -5.66 -4.12
N ALA A 13 -12.87 -4.66 -4.98
CA ALA A 13 -13.98 -3.98 -5.61
C ALA A 13 -13.69 -3.70 -7.09
N PHE A 14 -14.74 -3.68 -7.91
CA PHE A 14 -14.66 -3.47 -9.35
C PHE A 14 -15.75 -2.52 -9.83
N ARG A 15 -15.38 -1.59 -10.72
CA ARG A 15 -16.30 -0.66 -11.38
C ARG A 15 -15.73 -0.24 -12.73
N ASN A 16 -16.52 -0.35 -13.80
CA ASN A 16 -16.21 0.21 -15.13
C ASN A 16 -14.81 -0.14 -15.68
N GLY A 17 -14.33 -1.37 -15.47
CA GLY A 17 -13.00 -1.80 -15.93
C GLY A 17 -11.85 -1.50 -14.95
N GLU A 18 -12.12 -0.75 -13.89
CA GLU A 18 -11.16 -0.44 -12.82
C GLU A 18 -11.36 -1.38 -11.63
N LYS A 19 -10.25 -1.87 -11.08
CA LYS A 19 -10.20 -2.73 -9.89
C LYS A 19 -9.46 -2.02 -8.76
N ILE A 20 -9.91 -2.25 -7.55
CA ILE A 20 -9.20 -1.88 -6.33
C ILE A 20 -9.22 -3.04 -5.36
N ASN A 21 -8.15 -3.21 -4.60
CA ASN A 21 -8.07 -4.22 -3.56
C ASN A 21 -7.18 -3.78 -2.40
N GLY A 22 -7.19 -4.55 -1.33
CA GLY A 22 -6.32 -4.33 -0.19
C GLY A 22 -6.31 -5.51 0.76
N TRP A 23 -5.24 -5.60 1.56
CA TRP A 23 -5.11 -6.61 2.60
C TRP A 23 -5.96 -6.26 3.82
N TRP A 24 -6.43 -7.29 4.51
CA TRP A 24 -6.97 -7.12 5.85
C TRP A 24 -5.84 -6.97 6.86
N THR A 25 -5.99 -6.02 7.78
CA THR A 25 -5.11 -5.94 8.95
C THR A 25 -5.22 -7.23 9.79
N PRO A 26 -4.21 -7.59 10.61
CA PRO A 26 -4.28 -8.78 11.44
C PRO A 26 -5.55 -8.86 12.31
N LEU A 27 -6.01 -7.72 12.83
CA LEU A 27 -7.25 -7.63 13.62
C LEU A 27 -8.50 -7.83 12.76
N GLU A 28 -8.54 -7.27 11.55
CA GLU A 28 -9.68 -7.45 10.64
C GLU A 28 -9.78 -8.90 10.15
N ARG A 29 -8.66 -9.60 9.98
CA ARG A 29 -8.66 -11.03 9.59
C ARG A 29 -9.30 -11.94 10.63
N GLU A 30 -9.37 -11.52 11.89
CA GLU A 30 -10.06 -12.24 12.96
C GLU A 30 -11.59 -12.02 12.92
N CYS A 31 -12.06 -11.05 12.14
CA CYS A 31 -13.49 -10.80 12.00
C CYS A 31 -14.18 -11.87 11.14
N HIS A 32 -15.47 -12.07 11.42
CA HIS A 32 -16.29 -13.01 10.65
C HIS A 32 -16.45 -12.56 9.19
N ILE A 33 -16.56 -13.51 8.25
CA ILE A 33 -16.65 -13.23 6.81
C ILE A 33 -17.75 -12.22 6.46
N ASN A 34 -18.94 -12.31 7.07
CA ASN A 34 -20.02 -11.33 6.86
C ASN A 34 -19.64 -9.89 7.23
N TRP A 35 -18.75 -9.71 8.21
CA TRP A 35 -18.22 -8.39 8.56
C TRP A 35 -17.21 -7.92 7.50
N LEU A 36 -16.34 -8.82 7.04
CA LEU A 36 -15.36 -8.52 5.99
C LEU A 36 -16.05 -8.13 4.67
N GLU A 37 -17.15 -8.78 4.32
CA GLU A 37 -17.97 -8.47 3.14
C GLU A 37 -18.58 -7.07 3.23
N LEU A 38 -19.18 -6.72 4.37
CA LEU A 38 -19.68 -5.36 4.61
C LEU A 38 -18.54 -4.33 4.62
N LYS A 39 -17.36 -4.71 5.10
CA LYS A 39 -16.20 -3.82 5.11
C LYS A 39 -15.67 -3.59 3.69
N ALA A 40 -15.64 -4.63 2.85
CA ALA A 40 -15.27 -4.53 1.44
C ALA A 40 -16.21 -3.57 0.69
N ILE A 41 -17.52 -3.64 0.97
CA ILE A 41 -18.51 -2.67 0.47
C ILE A 41 -18.13 -1.24 0.87
N TYR A 42 -17.85 -1.01 2.15
CA TYR A 42 -17.51 0.32 2.62
C TYR A 42 -16.23 0.87 1.97
N LEU A 43 -15.20 0.03 1.83
CA LEU A 43 -13.93 0.42 1.22
C LEU A 43 -14.07 0.68 -0.28
N GLY A 44 -14.83 -0.16 -1.00
CA GLY A 44 -15.18 0.07 -2.41
C GLY A 44 -15.90 1.40 -2.63
N LEU A 45 -16.89 1.71 -1.79
CA LEU A 45 -17.62 2.99 -1.84
C LEU A 45 -16.69 4.18 -1.57
N LYS A 46 -15.85 4.11 -0.54
CA LYS A 46 -14.88 5.17 -0.25
C LYS A 46 -13.93 5.41 -1.41
N TYR A 47 -13.61 4.39 -2.21
CA TYR A 47 -12.71 4.53 -3.34
C TYR A 47 -13.43 5.09 -4.57
N PHE A 48 -14.43 4.38 -5.08
CA PHE A 48 -15.10 4.68 -6.35
C PHE A 48 -16.11 5.82 -6.24
N ALA A 49 -16.72 5.98 -5.07
CA ALA A 49 -17.75 6.99 -4.85
C ALA A 49 -17.25 8.19 -4.04
N ASN A 50 -15.94 8.33 -3.80
CA ASN A 50 -15.38 9.46 -3.04
C ASN A 50 -15.79 10.83 -3.61
N SER A 51 -15.68 10.98 -4.93
CA SER A 51 -16.00 12.21 -5.66
C SER A 51 -17.46 12.28 -6.10
N LEU A 52 -18.28 11.28 -5.78
CA LEU A 52 -19.70 11.25 -6.13
C LEU A 52 -20.54 11.90 -5.03
N SER A 53 -21.65 12.49 -5.46
CA SER A 53 -22.71 13.02 -4.59
C SER A 53 -24.02 13.10 -5.36
N ASN A 54 -25.15 13.14 -4.65
CA ASN A 54 -26.49 13.32 -5.25
C ASN A 54 -26.83 12.26 -6.31
N CYS A 55 -26.57 10.99 -6.01
CA CYS A 55 -26.76 9.90 -6.99
C CYS A 55 -27.18 8.58 -6.33
N ASN A 56 -27.56 7.62 -7.17
CA ASN A 56 -27.88 6.26 -6.74
C ASN A 56 -26.77 5.30 -7.14
N ILE A 57 -26.36 4.42 -6.23
CA ILE A 57 -25.36 3.39 -6.49
C ILE A 57 -26.03 2.02 -6.39
N LEU A 58 -25.98 1.27 -7.48
CA LEU A 58 -26.27 -0.17 -7.50
C LEU A 58 -25.02 -0.93 -7.10
N LEU A 59 -25.08 -1.63 -5.97
CA LEU A 59 -24.03 -2.49 -5.43
C LEU A 59 -24.36 -3.96 -5.71
N ARG A 60 -23.37 -4.71 -6.19
CA ARG A 60 -23.45 -6.15 -6.46
C ARG A 60 -22.57 -6.88 -5.46
N THR A 61 -23.17 -7.84 -4.76
CA THR A 61 -22.50 -8.74 -3.82
C THR A 61 -23.16 -10.11 -3.91
N ASP A 62 -22.38 -11.18 -3.74
CA ASP A 62 -22.88 -12.55 -3.61
C ASP A 62 -23.13 -12.95 -2.15
N ASN A 63 -22.77 -12.10 -1.18
CA ASN A 63 -23.07 -12.31 0.22
C ASN A 63 -24.46 -11.77 0.58
N THR A 64 -25.40 -12.70 0.81
CA THR A 64 -26.79 -12.37 1.14
C THR A 64 -26.95 -11.64 2.48
N THR A 65 -26.04 -11.87 3.44
CA THR A 65 -26.04 -11.16 4.72
C THR A 65 -25.66 -9.70 4.51
N ALA A 66 -24.57 -9.44 3.81
CA ALA A 66 -24.12 -8.09 3.49
C ALA A 66 -25.18 -7.31 2.70
N LEU A 67 -25.79 -7.97 1.69
CA LEU A 67 -26.93 -7.43 0.96
C LEU A 67 -28.08 -7.02 1.88
N SER A 68 -28.49 -7.91 2.79
CA SER A 68 -29.59 -7.64 3.73
C SER A 68 -29.26 -6.45 4.63
N TYR A 69 -28.05 -6.40 5.18
CA TYR A 69 -27.61 -5.31 6.05
C TYR A 69 -27.56 -3.96 5.33
N VAL A 70 -27.11 -3.92 4.07
CA VAL A 70 -27.15 -2.69 3.28
C VAL A 70 -28.59 -2.26 3.04
N ASN A 71 -29.44 -3.13 2.49
CA ASN A 71 -30.80 -2.75 2.09
C ASN A 71 -31.72 -2.43 3.28
N GLN A 72 -31.47 -3.03 4.45
CA GLN A 72 -32.23 -2.77 5.67
C GLN A 72 -31.60 -1.71 6.58
N MET A 73 -30.48 -1.12 6.15
CA MET A 73 -29.72 -0.13 6.93
C MET A 73 -29.25 -0.62 8.30
N GLY A 74 -28.96 -1.92 8.40
CA GLY A 74 -28.56 -2.57 9.63
C GLY A 74 -29.47 -3.73 10.05
N SER A 75 -29.23 -4.25 11.25
CA SER A 75 -30.03 -5.27 11.92
C SER A 75 -29.74 -5.28 13.42
N VAL A 76 -30.70 -5.76 14.21
CA VAL A 76 -30.60 -5.83 15.68
C VAL A 76 -29.75 -7.00 16.19
N GLN A 77 -29.40 -7.98 15.33
CA GLN A 77 -28.81 -9.25 15.78
C GLN A 77 -27.32 -9.18 16.11
N HIS A 78 -26.54 -8.43 15.33
CA HIS A 78 -25.08 -8.37 15.47
C HIS A 78 -24.58 -6.94 15.53
N VAL A 79 -24.14 -6.53 16.72
CA VAL A 79 -23.70 -5.15 17.01
C VAL A 79 -22.59 -4.69 16.07
N ASN A 80 -21.60 -5.54 15.79
CA ASN A 80 -20.46 -5.18 14.93
C ASN A 80 -20.88 -4.95 13.47
N LEU A 81 -21.74 -5.82 12.92
CA LEU A 81 -22.27 -5.65 11.57
C LEU A 81 -23.18 -4.41 11.49
N ASN A 82 -23.99 -4.19 12.52
CA ASN A 82 -24.89 -3.05 12.58
C ASN A 82 -24.14 -1.72 12.67
N SER A 83 -23.07 -1.66 13.47
CA SER A 83 -22.21 -0.48 13.54
C SER A 83 -21.60 -0.16 12.18
N LEU A 84 -21.11 -1.17 11.46
CA LEU A 84 -20.51 -0.96 10.15
C LEU A 84 -21.54 -0.56 9.09
N ALA A 85 -22.73 -1.17 9.10
CA ALA A 85 -23.84 -0.77 8.23
C ALA A 85 -24.26 0.68 8.47
N ARG A 86 -24.29 1.11 9.74
CA ARG A 86 -24.53 2.51 10.11
C ARG A 86 -23.43 3.43 9.56
N ASP A 87 -22.16 3.05 9.67
CA ASP A 87 -21.05 3.85 9.12
C ASP A 87 -21.17 4.03 7.60
N ILE A 88 -21.56 2.98 6.88
CA ILE A 88 -21.83 3.02 5.43
C ILE A 88 -22.94 4.01 5.12
N TRP A 89 -24.09 3.90 5.79
CA TRP A 89 -25.25 4.77 5.53
C TRP A 89 -25.01 6.21 5.94
N GLN A 90 -24.35 6.46 7.06
CA GLN A 90 -23.93 7.82 7.46
C GLN A 90 -22.97 8.43 6.43
N TRP A 91 -22.06 7.64 5.86
CA TRP A 91 -21.18 8.11 4.79
C TRP A 91 -21.96 8.45 3.52
N CYS A 92 -22.93 7.60 3.13
CA CYS A 92 -23.79 7.83 1.97
C CYS A 92 -24.68 9.06 2.16
N GLU A 93 -25.28 9.22 3.34
CA GLU A 93 -26.14 10.35 3.72
C GLU A 93 -25.42 11.69 3.58
N ARG A 94 -24.19 11.80 4.09
CA ARG A 94 -23.38 13.04 3.97
C ARG A 94 -23.11 13.44 2.51
N LYS A 95 -23.17 12.50 1.58
CA LYS A 95 -22.97 12.72 0.14
C LYS A 95 -24.27 12.76 -0.66
N ASN A 96 -25.41 12.62 0.01
CA ASN A 96 -26.71 12.42 -0.63
C ASN A 96 -26.65 11.28 -1.67
N ILE A 97 -26.07 10.15 -1.28
CA ILE A 97 -26.00 8.93 -2.08
C ILE A 97 -27.03 7.94 -1.56
N TRP A 98 -27.85 7.39 -2.46
CA TRP A 98 -28.72 6.27 -2.13
C TRP A 98 -28.07 4.96 -2.59
N LEU A 99 -27.86 4.03 -1.65
CA LEU A 99 -27.23 2.75 -1.92
C LEU A 99 -28.28 1.65 -2.04
N PHE A 100 -28.19 0.82 -3.08
CA PHE A 100 -29.06 -0.33 -3.26
C PHE A 100 -28.23 -1.58 -3.59
N ALA A 101 -28.30 -2.59 -2.73
CA ALA A 101 -27.59 -3.85 -2.92
C ALA A 101 -28.47 -4.87 -3.67
N SER A 102 -27.87 -5.55 -4.64
CA SER A 102 -28.50 -6.60 -5.44
C SER A 102 -27.59 -7.81 -5.51
N TYR A 103 -28.19 -9.00 -5.43
CA TYR A 103 -27.45 -10.25 -5.46
C TYR A 103 -26.83 -10.48 -6.84
N ILE A 104 -25.61 -10.98 -6.85
CA ILE A 104 -24.95 -11.56 -8.02
C ILE A 104 -24.49 -12.98 -7.68
N ARG A 105 -24.52 -13.90 -8.64
CA ARG A 105 -23.98 -15.26 -8.41
C ARG A 105 -22.46 -15.17 -8.30
N SER A 106 -21.85 -15.91 -7.39
CA SER A 106 -20.38 -15.91 -7.19
C SER A 106 -19.61 -16.16 -8.49
N ARG A 107 -20.10 -17.08 -9.35
CA ARG A 107 -19.49 -17.37 -10.66
C ARG A 107 -19.50 -16.20 -11.64
N ASP A 108 -20.38 -15.22 -11.42
CA ASP A 108 -20.52 -14.02 -12.23
C ASP A 108 -19.78 -12.82 -11.56
N ASN A 109 -19.35 -12.93 -10.29
CA ASN A 109 -18.63 -11.90 -9.53
C ASN A 109 -17.09 -11.98 -9.68
N VAL A 110 -16.62 -12.44 -10.84
CA VAL A 110 -15.21 -12.85 -11.06
C VAL A 110 -14.21 -11.73 -10.77
N GLU A 111 -14.51 -10.50 -11.18
CA GLU A 111 -13.55 -9.40 -11.09
C GLU A 111 -13.28 -8.96 -9.66
N ALA A 112 -14.34 -8.90 -8.82
CA ALA A 112 -14.21 -8.55 -7.41
C ALA A 112 -13.60 -9.71 -6.61
N ASP A 113 -14.00 -10.95 -6.88
CA ASP A 113 -13.42 -12.16 -6.27
C ASP A 113 -11.93 -12.31 -6.57
N GLN A 114 -11.53 -12.08 -7.82
CA GLN A 114 -10.13 -12.07 -8.19
C GLN A 114 -9.38 -10.94 -7.47
N ALA A 115 -9.97 -9.75 -7.38
CA ALA A 115 -9.36 -8.62 -6.69
C ALA A 115 -9.18 -8.89 -5.18
N SER A 116 -10.11 -9.57 -4.53
CA SER A 116 -10.06 -9.89 -3.08
C SER A 116 -9.02 -10.97 -2.73
N ARG A 117 -8.61 -11.79 -3.70
CA ARG A 117 -7.67 -12.92 -3.53
C ARG A 117 -6.28 -12.66 -4.09
N ASN A 118 -6.18 -11.97 -5.22
CA ASN A 118 -4.91 -11.73 -5.91
C ASN A 118 -4.27 -10.44 -5.44
N LEU A 119 -3.87 -10.44 -4.18
CA LEU A 119 -3.21 -9.30 -3.56
C LEU A 119 -1.69 -9.42 -3.78
N PRO A 120 -1.04 -8.44 -4.44
CA PRO A 120 0.41 -8.49 -4.63
C PRO A 120 1.11 -8.35 -3.27
N SER A 121 1.81 -9.38 -2.84
CA SER A 121 2.61 -9.33 -1.60
C SER A 121 3.88 -8.51 -1.75
N GLU A 122 4.41 -8.41 -2.97
CA GLU A 122 5.70 -7.79 -3.28
C GLU A 122 5.75 -6.28 -2.98
N THR A 123 4.60 -5.60 -2.95
CA THR A 123 4.49 -4.15 -2.66
C THR A 123 4.33 -3.82 -1.19
N GLU A 124 4.04 -4.81 -0.35
CA GLU A 124 3.66 -4.56 1.05
C GLU A 124 4.73 -4.97 2.06
N TRP A 125 5.84 -5.56 1.60
CA TRP A 125 6.95 -5.91 2.50
C TRP A 125 7.48 -4.67 3.22
N SER A 126 7.63 -4.78 4.54
CA SER A 126 8.20 -3.72 5.37
C SER A 126 9.57 -4.13 5.90
N LEU A 127 10.49 -3.17 5.96
CA LEU A 127 11.75 -3.33 6.66
C LEU A 127 11.48 -3.30 8.18
N ASP A 128 12.20 -4.10 8.96
CA ASP A 128 12.09 -4.05 10.41
C ASP A 128 12.45 -2.66 10.97
N ASN A 129 11.79 -2.27 12.06
CA ASN A 129 12.01 -0.96 12.67
C ASN A 129 13.43 -0.83 13.24
N SER A 130 14.05 -1.90 13.74
CA SER A 130 15.43 -1.86 14.22
C SER A 130 16.40 -1.53 13.09
N ALA A 131 16.20 -2.10 11.91
CA ALA A 131 17.01 -1.82 10.75
C ALA A 131 16.73 -0.45 10.14
N PHE A 132 15.46 -0.02 10.14
CA PHE A 132 15.13 1.35 9.76
C PHE A 132 15.81 2.35 10.71
N ASN A 133 15.86 2.09 12.01
CA ASN A 133 16.59 2.95 12.96
C ASN A 133 18.11 3.01 12.65
N LEU A 134 18.72 1.91 12.23
CA LEU A 134 20.12 1.92 11.77
C LEU A 134 20.31 2.79 10.51
N ILE A 135 19.34 2.75 9.59
CA ILE A 135 19.30 3.63 8.41
C ILE A 135 19.26 5.10 8.86
N LEU A 136 18.35 5.44 9.79
CA LEU A 136 18.21 6.81 10.30
C LEU A 136 19.51 7.32 10.93
N GLN A 137 20.20 6.48 11.71
CA GLN A 137 21.47 6.82 12.35
C GLN A 137 22.60 7.08 11.35
N ASN A 138 22.61 6.40 10.21
CA ASN A 138 23.67 6.50 9.21
C ASN A 138 23.41 7.55 8.13
N PHE A 139 22.14 7.78 7.79
CA PHE A 139 21.75 8.59 6.62
C PHE A 139 20.85 9.77 6.96
N GLY A 140 20.42 9.92 8.21
CA GLY A 140 19.49 10.97 8.62
C GLY A 140 18.03 10.57 8.44
N VAL A 141 17.13 11.50 8.77
CA VAL A 141 15.70 11.26 8.76
C VAL A 141 15.10 11.68 7.41
N PRO A 142 14.52 10.75 6.64
CA PRO A 142 13.79 11.06 5.42
C PRO A 142 12.43 11.67 5.74
N GLU A 143 11.97 12.56 4.88
CA GLU A 143 10.69 13.27 5.04
C GLU A 143 9.51 12.41 4.56
N ILE A 144 9.73 11.62 3.52
CA ILE A 144 8.67 10.90 2.81
C ILE A 144 9.07 9.47 2.42
N ASP A 145 8.12 8.53 2.54
CA ASP A 145 8.25 7.14 2.10
C ASP A 145 7.56 6.95 0.74
N LEU A 146 8.31 6.61 -0.31
CA LEU A 146 7.77 6.58 -1.68
C LEU A 146 6.98 5.31 -2.02
N PHE A 147 7.17 4.21 -1.29
CA PHE A 147 6.61 2.91 -1.69
C PHE A 147 5.95 2.23 -0.49
N ALA A 148 5.00 2.93 0.13
CA ALA A 148 4.39 2.50 1.36
C ALA A 148 2.86 2.52 1.33
N SER A 149 2.27 1.74 2.22
CA SER A 149 0.89 1.81 2.65
C SER A 149 0.82 2.39 4.06
N LYS A 150 -0.40 2.74 4.50
CA LYS A 150 -0.65 3.17 5.87
C LYS A 150 -0.04 2.27 6.95
N ASP A 151 0.00 0.97 6.67
CA ASP A 151 0.42 -0.05 7.64
C ASP A 151 1.93 -0.29 7.65
N ASN A 152 2.65 0.05 6.57
CA ASN A 152 4.09 -0.23 6.47
C ASN A 152 4.99 1.01 6.35
N LYS A 153 4.39 2.21 6.28
CA LYS A 153 5.12 3.47 6.14
C LYS A 153 6.18 3.66 7.22
N LYS A 154 7.33 4.16 6.81
CA LYS A 154 8.45 4.51 7.71
C LYS A 154 8.58 6.01 7.98
N CYS A 155 7.90 6.82 7.18
CA CYS A 155 7.84 8.26 7.32
C CYS A 155 6.41 8.72 7.69
N PRO A 156 6.26 9.92 8.29
CA PRO A 156 4.94 10.51 8.51
C PRO A 156 4.15 10.67 7.22
N GLN A 157 4.82 11.20 6.18
CA GLN A 157 4.33 11.35 4.82
C GLN A 157 4.72 10.15 3.97
N TYR A 158 3.86 9.75 3.04
CA TYR A 158 4.13 8.63 2.15
C TYR A 158 3.32 8.71 0.86
N PHE A 159 3.81 8.03 -0.18
CA PHE A 159 3.09 7.76 -1.40
C PHE A 159 2.64 6.31 -1.42
N SER A 160 1.40 6.09 -1.83
CA SER A 160 0.79 4.77 -1.92
C SER A 160 0.61 4.35 -3.37
N TRP A 161 0.77 3.06 -3.66
CA TRP A 161 0.53 2.53 -5.01
C TRP A 161 -0.93 2.71 -5.44
N LEU A 162 -1.85 2.48 -4.50
CA LEU A 162 -3.29 2.64 -4.67
C LEU A 162 -3.78 3.91 -3.97
N ARG A 163 -5.01 4.36 -4.23
CA ARG A 163 -5.58 5.52 -3.54
C ARG A 163 -5.69 5.24 -2.05
N ASP A 164 -4.94 5.98 -1.25
CA ASP A 164 -5.04 6.03 0.19
C ASP A 164 -5.38 7.48 0.60
N PRO A 165 -6.46 7.72 1.37
CA PRO A 165 -6.81 9.06 1.83
C PRO A 165 -5.72 9.75 2.66
N ASP A 166 -4.86 8.98 3.32
CA ASP A 166 -3.81 9.48 4.20
C ASP A 166 -2.46 9.61 3.48
N ALA A 167 -2.37 9.24 2.20
CA ALA A 167 -1.17 9.37 1.38
C ALA A 167 -1.10 10.73 0.66
N GLU A 168 0.12 11.25 0.50
CA GLU A 168 0.37 12.54 -0.18
C GLU A 168 0.16 12.44 -1.69
N ALA A 169 0.35 11.26 -2.27
CA ALA A 169 0.12 11.00 -3.69
C ALA A 169 -0.13 9.52 -3.96
N ILE A 170 -0.76 9.27 -5.12
CA ILE A 170 -0.96 7.94 -5.69
C ILE A 170 0.13 7.69 -6.73
N ASP A 171 0.78 6.53 -6.66
CA ASP A 171 1.90 6.11 -7.51
C ASP A 171 3.06 7.12 -7.47
N ALA A 172 4.13 6.77 -6.76
CA ALA A 172 5.32 7.60 -6.65
C ALA A 172 5.94 7.99 -8.00
N PHE A 173 5.71 7.24 -9.08
CA PHE A 173 6.24 7.60 -10.40
C PHE A 173 5.57 8.83 -11.01
N THR A 174 4.39 9.23 -10.52
CA THR A 174 3.64 10.41 -11.01
C THR A 174 4.15 11.73 -10.43
N VAL A 175 4.93 11.69 -9.35
CA VAL A 175 5.47 12.87 -8.65
C VAL A 175 6.94 13.07 -9.00
N HIS A 176 7.40 14.32 -9.12
CA HIS A 176 8.80 14.64 -9.35
C HIS A 176 9.64 14.53 -8.07
N TRP A 177 10.72 13.74 -8.08
CA TRP A 177 11.50 13.44 -6.86
C TRP A 177 12.68 14.39 -6.58
N GLY A 178 12.95 15.35 -7.46
CA GLY A 178 14.16 16.19 -7.39
C GLY A 178 14.36 17.01 -6.11
N LYS A 179 13.27 17.31 -5.37
CA LYS A 179 13.31 18.10 -4.12
C LYS A 179 12.94 17.27 -2.87
N LEU A 180 12.70 15.98 -3.03
CA LEU A 180 12.29 15.13 -1.92
C LEU A 180 13.52 14.58 -1.23
N ASN A 181 13.55 14.63 0.11
CA ASN A 181 14.40 13.79 0.94
C ASN A 181 13.64 12.51 1.26
N PHE A 182 13.85 11.47 0.46
CA PHE A 182 12.96 10.31 0.47
C PHE A 182 13.59 9.03 1.01
N TYR A 183 12.74 8.14 1.52
CA TYR A 183 13.01 6.73 1.70
C TYR A 183 12.24 5.91 0.68
N ALA A 184 12.85 4.85 0.16
CA ALA A 184 12.24 3.95 -0.79
C ALA A 184 12.62 2.51 -0.48
N PHE A 185 11.62 1.69 -0.16
CA PHE A 185 11.72 0.24 -0.13
C PHE A 185 10.72 -0.39 -1.12
N PRO A 186 11.07 -0.42 -2.40
CA PRO A 186 10.16 -0.87 -3.46
C PRO A 186 10.16 -2.39 -3.65
N PRO A 187 9.17 -2.94 -4.37
CA PRO A 187 9.34 -4.23 -5.03
C PRO A 187 10.63 -4.26 -5.86
N PHE A 188 11.45 -5.30 -5.68
CA PHE A 188 12.77 -5.36 -6.32
C PHE A 188 12.71 -5.43 -7.86
N SER A 189 11.60 -5.91 -8.41
CA SER A 189 11.32 -5.88 -9.86
C SER A 189 11.29 -4.45 -10.44
N MET A 190 11.07 -3.42 -9.61
CA MET A 190 10.97 -2.03 -10.02
C MET A 190 12.29 -1.25 -9.93
N LEU A 191 13.36 -1.85 -9.40
CA LEU A 191 14.62 -1.13 -9.12
C LEU A 191 15.18 -0.41 -10.35
N LEU A 192 15.20 -1.04 -11.53
CA LEU A 192 15.69 -0.39 -12.75
C LEU A 192 14.89 0.89 -13.08
N ARG A 193 13.56 0.85 -12.93
CA ARG A 193 12.68 2.00 -13.19
C ARG A 193 12.94 3.12 -12.18
N ILE A 194 13.17 2.77 -10.92
CA ILE A 194 13.46 3.71 -9.83
C ILE A 194 14.79 4.41 -10.06
N LEU A 195 15.85 3.65 -10.36
CA LEU A 195 17.18 4.23 -10.64
C LEU A 195 17.14 5.19 -11.83
N ARG A 196 16.41 4.84 -12.90
CA ARG A 196 16.18 5.75 -14.03
C ARG A 196 15.41 7.00 -13.62
N LYS A 197 14.41 6.87 -12.75
CA LYS A 197 13.64 8.01 -12.25
C LYS A 197 14.48 8.95 -11.39
N ILE A 198 15.34 8.43 -10.51
CA ILE A 198 16.30 9.21 -9.73
C ILE A 198 17.19 10.07 -10.65
N ILE A 199 17.69 9.47 -11.75
CA ILE A 199 18.51 10.19 -12.73
C ILE A 199 17.68 11.26 -13.45
N HIS A 200 16.50 10.89 -13.95
CA HIS A 200 15.64 11.77 -14.71
C HIS A 200 15.18 12.99 -13.90
N ASP A 201 14.70 12.76 -12.69
CA ASP A 201 14.18 13.80 -11.79
C ASP A 201 15.31 14.56 -11.06
N LYS A 202 16.57 14.17 -11.32
CA LYS A 202 17.77 14.74 -10.68
C LYS A 202 17.67 14.77 -9.15
N SER A 203 17.17 13.69 -8.57
CA SER A 203 17.04 13.54 -7.12
C SER A 203 18.39 13.71 -6.42
N SER A 204 18.47 14.67 -5.51
CA SER A 204 19.68 14.93 -4.73
C SER A 204 19.81 14.01 -3.53
N ASP A 205 18.71 13.74 -2.82
CA ASP A 205 18.74 13.14 -1.48
C ASP A 205 17.74 11.97 -1.39
N GLY A 206 18.27 10.76 -1.21
CA GLY A 206 17.46 9.56 -1.23
C GLY A 206 18.09 8.37 -0.51
N ILE A 207 17.24 7.62 0.19
CA ILE A 207 17.57 6.38 0.87
C ILE A 207 16.83 5.27 0.12
N LEU A 208 17.54 4.57 -0.76
CA LEU A 208 16.99 3.42 -1.48
C LEU A 208 17.49 2.13 -0.84
N VAL A 209 16.55 1.28 -0.46
CA VAL A 209 16.76 -0.08 0.02
C VAL A 209 16.75 -1.04 -1.18
N ALA A 210 17.89 -1.68 -1.47
CA ALA A 210 18.03 -2.58 -2.62
C ALA A 210 18.91 -3.81 -2.27
N PRO A 211 18.63 -5.00 -2.82
CA PRO A 211 19.40 -6.20 -2.50
C PRO A 211 20.82 -6.19 -3.11
N HIS A 212 21.76 -6.95 -2.56
CA HIS A 212 23.10 -7.11 -3.14
C HIS A 212 23.14 -8.14 -4.27
N TRP A 213 22.57 -7.81 -5.43
CA TRP A 213 22.54 -8.74 -6.57
C TRP A 213 23.44 -8.28 -7.71
N SER A 214 24.73 -8.57 -7.59
CA SER A 214 25.76 -8.11 -8.53
C SER A 214 25.56 -8.56 -9.98
N SER A 215 24.87 -9.67 -10.19
CA SER A 215 24.54 -10.23 -11.51
C SER A 215 23.34 -9.56 -12.19
N GLN A 216 22.63 -8.66 -11.52
CA GLN A 216 21.41 -8.07 -12.06
C GLN A 216 21.71 -6.91 -13.03
N PRO A 217 20.93 -6.75 -14.12
CA PRO A 217 21.18 -5.70 -15.12
C PRO A 217 21.16 -4.27 -14.56
N TRP A 218 20.42 -4.02 -13.48
CA TRP A 218 20.33 -2.70 -12.84
C TRP A 218 21.50 -2.41 -11.89
N TYR A 219 22.27 -3.41 -11.48
CA TYR A 219 23.30 -3.27 -10.45
C TYR A 219 24.45 -2.31 -10.82
N PRO A 220 24.96 -2.27 -12.08
CA PRO A 220 25.95 -1.27 -12.47
C PRO A 220 25.44 0.16 -12.33
N LEU A 221 24.17 0.39 -12.68
CA LEU A 221 23.53 1.70 -12.54
C LEU A 221 23.36 2.08 -11.07
N PHE A 222 22.95 1.12 -10.24
CA PHE A 222 22.87 1.32 -8.79
C PHE A 222 24.22 1.76 -8.23
N LYS A 223 25.30 1.04 -8.54
CA LYS A 223 26.66 1.40 -8.08
C LYS A 223 27.11 2.79 -8.52
N ALA A 224 26.73 3.22 -9.73
CA ALA A 224 27.05 4.56 -10.21
C ALA A 224 26.29 5.68 -9.47
N LEU A 225 25.17 5.35 -8.82
CA LEU A 225 24.30 6.28 -8.10
C LEU A 225 24.51 6.27 -6.57
N ILE A 226 25.21 5.27 -6.03
CA ILE A 226 25.62 5.26 -4.62
C ILE A 226 26.50 6.48 -4.37
N ALA A 227 26.20 7.23 -3.30
CA ALA A 227 27.12 8.23 -2.79
C ALA A 227 27.69 7.77 -1.44
N GLY A 228 29.00 7.80 -1.27
CA GLY A 228 29.64 7.38 0.01
C GLY A 228 29.50 5.88 0.30
N THR A 229 29.72 5.50 1.56
CA THR A 229 29.75 4.10 1.98
C THR A 229 28.32 3.55 2.17
N PRO A 230 27.94 2.47 1.47
CA PRO A 230 26.65 1.80 1.72
C PRO A 230 26.59 1.19 3.11
N LEU A 231 25.40 1.20 3.70
CA LEU A 231 25.11 0.38 4.88
C LEU A 231 24.70 -1.02 4.42
N TYR A 232 25.30 -2.03 5.02
CA TYR A 232 24.99 -3.43 4.75
C TYR A 232 24.22 -3.99 5.94
N LEU A 233 23.01 -4.43 5.70
CA LEU A 233 22.23 -5.14 6.71
C LEU A 233 22.45 -6.65 6.52
N GLY A 234 22.90 -7.32 7.58
CA GLY A 234 23.19 -8.75 7.54
C GLY A 234 21.95 -9.60 7.26
N PRO A 235 22.12 -10.88 6.92
CA PRO A 235 21.00 -11.82 6.85
C PRO A 235 20.33 -11.94 8.23
N ASP A 236 19.05 -11.63 8.28
CA ASP A 236 18.21 -11.74 9.46
C ASP A 236 16.78 -12.10 8.99
N PRO A 237 16.23 -13.24 9.45
CA PRO A 237 14.89 -13.69 9.07
C PRO A 237 13.77 -12.71 9.45
N ASN A 238 14.02 -11.78 10.38
CA ASN A 238 13.03 -10.79 10.82
C ASN A 238 13.17 -9.45 10.10
N LEU A 239 14.22 -9.27 9.27
CA LEU A 239 14.55 -7.98 8.70
C LEU A 239 13.52 -7.46 7.70
N MET A 240 12.85 -8.36 6.98
CA MET A 240 11.78 -8.01 6.06
C MET A 240 10.57 -8.85 6.41
N HIS A 241 9.47 -8.20 6.77
CA HIS A 241 8.27 -8.85 7.25
C HIS A 241 7.04 -8.35 6.50
N PHE A 242 6.02 -9.20 6.45
CA PHE A 242 4.74 -8.84 5.89
C PHE A 242 3.87 -8.18 6.97
N PRO A 243 3.41 -6.93 6.82
CA PRO A 243 2.66 -6.24 7.88
C PRO A 243 1.34 -6.97 8.23
N TYR A 244 0.78 -7.73 7.29
CA TYR A 244 -0.50 -8.42 7.43
C TYR A 244 -0.40 -9.88 7.89
N SER A 245 0.82 -10.41 8.14
CA SER A 245 1.01 -11.78 8.64
C SER A 245 2.39 -12.01 9.27
N LYS A 246 2.57 -13.06 10.07
CA LYS A 246 3.88 -13.45 10.62
C LYS A 246 4.87 -14.03 9.58
N ARG A 247 4.69 -13.72 8.30
CA ARG A 247 5.57 -14.22 7.23
C ARG A 247 6.82 -13.35 7.14
N SER A 248 7.97 -14.00 7.20
CA SER A 248 9.24 -13.43 6.75
C SER A 248 9.30 -13.41 5.23
N HIS A 249 10.01 -12.42 4.69
CA HIS A 249 10.26 -12.34 3.25
C HIS A 249 11.04 -13.58 2.79
N PRO A 250 10.71 -14.23 1.66
CA PRO A 250 11.44 -15.42 1.17
C PRO A 250 12.96 -15.21 1.01
N LEU A 251 13.36 -13.97 0.75
CA LEU A 251 14.76 -13.51 0.59
C LEU A 251 15.40 -13.01 1.90
N SER A 252 14.75 -13.15 3.06
CA SER A 252 15.30 -12.77 4.38
C SER A 252 16.48 -13.64 4.84
N HIS A 253 16.86 -14.65 4.06
CA HIS A 253 17.96 -15.55 4.39
C HIS A 253 19.20 -15.35 3.50
N THR A 254 19.13 -14.49 2.48
CA THR A 254 20.07 -14.50 1.34
C THR A 254 20.94 -13.26 1.20
N PHE A 255 21.23 -12.56 2.30
CA PHE A 255 21.86 -11.22 2.37
C PHE A 255 20.91 -10.08 1.96
N ILE A 256 20.80 -9.10 2.86
CA ILE A 256 19.74 -8.09 2.91
C ILE A 256 20.42 -6.70 2.72
N PRO A 257 19.66 -5.64 2.46
CA PRO A 257 19.88 -4.63 1.44
C PRO A 257 21.09 -3.72 1.65
N HIS A 258 21.58 -3.18 0.54
CA HIS A 258 22.30 -1.92 0.53
C HIS A 258 21.34 -0.77 0.71
N VAL A 259 21.84 0.22 1.40
CA VAL A 259 21.17 1.49 1.56
C VAL A 259 22.10 2.59 1.07
N LYS A 260 21.64 3.32 0.03
CA LYS A 260 21.93 4.75 -0.30
C LYS A 260 21.92 5.02 -1.81
N VAL A 261 21.14 6.02 -2.23
CA VAL A 261 21.22 6.65 -3.56
C VAL A 261 20.92 8.16 -3.43
N GLY A 262 21.94 9.01 -3.55
CA GLY A 262 21.77 10.47 -3.45
C GLY A 262 23.07 11.18 -3.07
N ARG A 263 23.40 12.29 -3.75
CA ARG A 263 24.70 12.96 -3.83
C ARG A 263 25.20 13.43 -2.45
N GLN A 264 26.51 13.39 -2.20
CA GLN A 264 27.09 14.12 -1.06
C GLN A 264 26.74 15.60 -1.20
N GLY A 265 26.02 16.15 -0.21
CA GLY A 265 25.98 17.59 0.00
C GLY A 265 27.39 18.13 -0.02
N SER A 266 27.61 19.16 -0.83
CA SER A 266 28.83 19.92 -0.89
C SER A 266 29.13 20.52 0.49
N ASN A 267 29.89 19.79 1.30
CA ASN A 267 30.60 20.30 2.47
C ASN A 267 31.97 19.62 2.56
N GLN A 268 32.74 19.70 1.48
CA GLN A 268 34.18 19.84 1.65
C GLN A 268 34.44 21.31 1.94
N ALA A 269 34.46 21.66 3.23
CA ALA A 269 35.20 22.82 3.66
C ALA A 269 36.63 22.65 3.12
N ARG A 270 37.01 23.51 2.17
CA ARG A 270 38.42 23.63 1.78
C ARG A 270 39.20 23.96 3.06
N PRO A 271 40.34 23.31 3.33
CA PRO A 271 41.27 23.86 4.30
C PRO A 271 41.68 25.23 3.77
N SER A 272 41.45 26.27 4.57
CA SER A 272 42.07 27.57 4.36
C SER A 272 43.59 27.39 4.50
N GLU A 273 44.30 27.52 3.39
CA GLU A 273 45.71 27.95 3.38
C GLU A 273 45.80 29.46 3.66
#